data_AF-A0A1J5BHG4-F1
#
_entry.id   AF-A0A1J5BHG4-F1
#
_cell.length_a   1.000
_cell.length_b   1.000
_cell.length_c   1.000
_cell.angle_alpha   90.00
_cell.angle_beta   90.00
_cell.angle_gamma   90.00
#
_symmetry.space_group_name_H-M   'P 1'
#
loop_
_entity.id
_entity.type
_entity.pdbx_description
1 polymer ?
#
loop_
_entity_poly.entity_id
_entity_poly.type
_entity_poly.pdbx_seq_one_letter_code
_entity_poly.pdbx_strand_id
1 'polypeptide(L)'
;MALVSIRIARAPRAIGYSRAVVLTAAVLLAGTIPQFSLAQSPCRVLDPELPGRYEGGCVDGLASGRGRAEGSARYEGEFWAGMKHGRGVKVWPSGDRYEGEFFEDRRHGRGAYTWGRGRWAGERYEGEYRSDRRHGYGVYTWPSGDRYAGPWENDVMTGPPTPMMRLRAQAIAAARAALARPGVRVCQWVAIGIGNRTRIRGEVAEFSAAQIAVRIAEPGPQSVTAAGVPVRAGDVVWDDFLAWEPC
;
A
#
# COMPACT_ATOMS: atom_id res chain seq x y z
N MET A 1 -87.45 21.96 58.74
CA MET A 1 -87.36 23.34 58.20
C MET A 1 -86.59 23.30 56.88
N ALA A 2 -87.30 23.67 55.80
CA ALA A 2 -86.86 24.11 54.47
C ALA A 2 -85.68 23.41 53.74
N LEU A 3 -86.05 22.54 52.78
CA LEU A 3 -85.39 22.39 51.48
C LEU A 3 -85.62 23.66 50.64
N VAL A 4 -84.59 24.23 50.01
CA VAL A 4 -84.79 25.09 48.82
C VAL A 4 -83.65 24.88 47.82
N SER A 5 -84.03 24.37 46.65
CA SER A 5 -83.25 24.24 45.42
C SER A 5 -82.80 25.59 44.87
N ILE A 6 -81.59 25.67 44.29
CA ILE A 6 -81.19 26.81 43.45
C ILE A 6 -81.04 26.33 42.00
N ARG A 7 -81.78 27.04 41.14
CA ARG A 7 -81.99 26.80 39.71
C ARG A 7 -80.77 27.17 38.87
N ILE A 8 -80.59 26.39 37.80
CA ILE A 8 -79.75 26.67 36.63
C ILE A 8 -80.27 27.93 35.93
N ALA A 9 -79.37 28.86 35.58
CA ALA A 9 -79.67 30.03 34.74
C ALA A 9 -78.82 30.01 33.46
N ARG A 10 -79.48 30.39 32.36
CA ARG A 10 -79.13 30.21 30.95
C ARG A 10 -78.06 31.16 30.44
N ALA A 11 -77.34 30.71 29.41
CA ALA A 11 -76.53 31.55 28.52
C ALA A 11 -77.40 32.46 27.63
N PRO A 12 -76.94 33.67 27.27
CA PRO A 12 -77.50 34.44 26.17
C PRO A 12 -76.79 34.18 24.84
N ARG A 13 -77.60 34.22 23.77
CA ARG A 13 -77.27 34.03 22.36
C ARG A 13 -76.51 35.22 21.77
N ALA A 14 -75.75 34.91 20.73
CA ALA A 14 -75.14 35.84 19.77
C ALA A 14 -76.18 36.69 19.01
N ILE A 15 -75.73 37.83 18.47
CA ILE A 15 -75.89 38.35 17.09
C ILE A 15 -75.44 39.83 17.05
N GLY A 16 -74.67 40.21 16.03
CA GLY A 16 -74.52 41.61 15.63
C GLY A 16 -73.20 41.98 14.94
N TYR A 17 -73.04 41.61 13.67
CA TYR A 17 -71.97 42.11 12.80
C TYR A 17 -72.19 43.60 12.47
N SER A 18 -71.14 44.43 12.58
CA SER A 18 -71.05 45.67 11.80
C SER A 18 -69.60 45.88 11.33
N ARG A 19 -69.49 46.21 10.04
CA ARG A 19 -68.28 46.30 9.25
C ARG A 19 -67.47 47.53 9.67
N ALA A 20 -66.24 47.33 10.12
CA ALA A 20 -65.21 48.36 10.10
C ALA A 20 -63.89 47.72 9.64
N VAL A 21 -63.50 48.10 8.42
CA VAL A 21 -62.20 47.81 7.83
C VAL A 21 -61.16 48.55 8.66
N VAL A 22 -60.32 47.81 9.39
CA VAL A 22 -59.07 48.34 9.94
C VAL A 22 -57.96 47.41 9.47
N LEU A 23 -57.29 47.85 8.42
CA LEU A 23 -56.01 47.33 7.94
C LEU A 23 -54.99 47.44 9.07
N THR A 24 -54.74 46.33 9.76
CA THR A 24 -53.55 46.18 10.62
C THR A 24 -52.54 45.36 9.84
N ALA A 25 -51.41 46.00 9.55
CA ALA A 25 -50.28 45.40 8.87
C ALA A 25 -49.70 44.25 9.73
N ALA A 26 -49.87 43.01 9.27
CA ALA A 26 -49.12 41.88 9.79
C ALA A 26 -47.67 42.00 9.29
N VAL A 27 -46.78 42.53 10.15
CA VAL A 27 -45.34 42.42 9.94
C VAL A 27 -44.98 40.95 10.13
N LEU A 28 -44.92 40.21 9.02
CA LEU A 28 -44.28 38.90 8.95
C LEU A 28 -42.79 39.11 9.23
N LEU A 29 -42.39 38.99 10.49
CA LEU A 29 -41.00 38.69 10.83
C LEU A 29 -40.72 37.30 10.27
N ALA A 30 -40.27 37.25 9.02
CA ALA A 30 -39.57 36.10 8.45
C ALA A 30 -38.24 35.95 9.19
N GLY A 31 -38.32 35.48 10.43
CA GLY A 31 -37.17 34.97 11.17
C GLY A 31 -36.70 33.72 10.45
N THR A 32 -35.68 33.86 9.61
CA THR A 32 -34.90 32.75 9.11
C THR A 32 -34.35 32.00 10.32
N ILE A 33 -34.94 30.85 10.66
CA ILE A 33 -34.29 29.90 11.56
C ILE A 33 -33.02 29.50 10.80
N PRO A 34 -31.80 29.83 11.28
CA PRO A 34 -30.62 29.29 10.65
C PRO A 34 -30.76 27.78 10.77
N GLN A 35 -30.84 27.08 9.64
CA GLN A 35 -30.65 25.65 9.62
C GLN A 35 -29.25 25.43 10.17
N PHE A 36 -29.14 25.10 11.46
CA PHE A 36 -27.94 24.50 12.00
C PHE A 36 -27.80 23.18 11.25
N SER A 37 -27.09 23.24 10.12
CA SER A 37 -26.44 22.08 9.57
C SER A 37 -25.61 21.53 10.71
N LEU A 38 -26.08 20.46 11.34
CA LEU A 38 -25.24 19.64 12.19
C LEU A 38 -24.15 19.15 11.24
N ALA A 39 -23.05 19.89 11.19
CA ALA A 39 -21.80 19.40 10.66
C ALA A 39 -21.48 18.18 11.52
N GLN A 40 -21.98 17.01 11.11
CA GLN A 40 -21.63 15.74 11.73
C GLN A 40 -20.12 15.74 11.77
N SER A 41 -19.56 15.62 12.98
CA SER A 41 -18.11 15.58 13.16
C SER A 41 -17.58 14.54 12.17
N PRO A 42 -16.59 14.90 11.34
CA PRO A 42 -16.14 14.01 10.27
C PRO A 42 -15.74 12.68 10.89
N CYS A 43 -16.32 11.60 10.39
CA CYS A 43 -16.08 10.25 10.88
C CYS A 43 -14.59 9.95 10.80
N ARG A 44 -13.98 9.68 11.95
CA ARG A 44 -12.53 9.61 12.08
C ARG A 44 -12.01 8.20 11.84
N VAL A 45 -10.99 8.11 11.00
CA VAL A 45 -10.11 6.94 10.85
C VAL A 45 -8.87 7.20 11.71
N LEU A 46 -8.41 6.19 12.46
CA LEU A 46 -7.30 6.34 13.41
C LEU A 46 -5.92 6.12 12.78
N ASP A 47 -5.88 5.52 11.59
CA ASP A 47 -4.65 5.37 10.83
C ASP A 47 -4.11 6.76 10.39
N PRO A 48 -2.90 7.15 10.84
CA PRO A 48 -2.33 8.46 10.52
C PRO A 48 -2.00 8.65 9.02
N GLU A 49 -1.98 7.57 8.22
CA GLU A 49 -1.81 7.64 6.76
C GLU A 49 -3.13 7.92 6.02
N LEU A 50 -4.27 7.91 6.73
CA LEU A 50 -5.62 8.09 6.20
C LEU A 50 -6.40 9.27 6.83
N PRO A 51 -5.79 10.46 7.09
CA PRO A 51 -6.44 11.55 7.79
C PRO A 51 -7.43 12.35 6.92
N GLY A 52 -7.55 12.02 5.64
CA GLY A 52 -8.33 12.78 4.67
C GLY A 52 -9.80 12.39 4.69
N ARG A 53 -10.33 12.04 3.52
CA ARG A 53 -11.76 11.80 3.34
C ARG A 53 -12.10 10.36 3.68
N TYR A 54 -13.18 10.19 4.45
CA TYR A 54 -13.78 8.88 4.72
C TYR A 54 -15.21 8.82 4.17
N GLU A 55 -15.54 7.70 3.53
CA GLU A 55 -16.89 7.32 3.11
C GLU A 55 -17.23 5.94 3.68
N GLY A 56 -18.25 5.83 4.52
CA GLY A 56 -18.68 4.54 5.04
C GLY A 56 -19.51 4.67 6.30
N GLY A 57 -19.71 3.55 6.99
CA GLY A 57 -20.42 3.54 8.26
C GLY A 57 -19.66 4.30 9.35
N CYS A 58 -20.40 4.89 10.28
CA CYS A 58 -19.86 5.76 11.30
C CYS A 58 -20.63 5.57 12.60
N VAL A 59 -19.92 5.19 13.66
CA VAL A 59 -20.48 4.92 14.99
C VAL A 59 -19.64 5.68 16.00
N ASP A 60 -20.28 6.49 16.84
CA ASP A 60 -19.64 7.33 17.86
C ASP A 60 -18.51 8.22 17.31
N GLY A 61 -18.70 8.73 16.09
CA GLY A 61 -17.73 9.58 15.39
C GLY A 61 -16.50 8.85 14.83
N LEU A 62 -16.50 7.50 14.86
CA LEU A 62 -15.41 6.66 14.35
C LEU A 62 -15.87 5.83 13.15
N ALA A 63 -14.96 5.58 12.21
CA ALA A 63 -15.21 4.69 11.07
C ALA A 63 -15.59 3.27 11.55
N SER A 64 -16.65 2.71 10.98
CA SER A 64 -17.17 1.39 11.36
C SER A 64 -17.88 0.72 10.18
N GLY A 65 -17.74 -0.59 10.03
CA GLY A 65 -18.26 -1.35 8.89
C GLY A 65 -17.46 -1.11 7.62
N ARG A 66 -18.04 -1.38 6.45
CA ARG A 66 -17.36 -1.18 5.17
C ARG A 66 -17.23 0.32 4.84
N GLY A 67 -16.05 0.71 4.37
CA GLY A 67 -15.80 2.09 3.96
C GLY A 67 -14.53 2.25 3.13
N ARG A 68 -14.35 3.47 2.63
CA ARG A 68 -13.17 3.94 1.91
C ARG A 68 -12.58 5.12 2.65
N ALA A 69 -11.27 5.07 2.87
CA ALA A 69 -10.52 6.15 3.48
C ALA A 69 -9.38 6.57 2.55
N GLU A 70 -9.20 7.87 2.41
CA GLU A 70 -8.15 8.49 1.59
C GLU A 70 -7.30 9.45 2.44
N GLY A 71 -6.00 9.46 2.18
CA GLY A 71 -5.03 10.33 2.81
C GLY A 71 -3.75 10.36 2.00
N SER A 72 -2.61 10.10 2.64
CA SER A 72 -1.38 9.76 1.90
C SER A 72 -1.49 8.36 1.29
N ALA A 73 -2.11 7.42 2.01
CA ALA A 73 -2.50 6.11 1.50
C ALA A 73 -3.98 6.08 1.10
N ARG A 74 -4.40 4.95 0.52
CA ARG A 74 -5.81 4.64 0.28
C ARG A 74 -6.13 3.31 0.93
N TYR A 75 -7.30 3.21 1.55
CA TYR A 75 -7.82 1.96 2.08
C TYR A 75 -9.28 1.77 1.71
N GLU A 76 -9.63 0.57 1.28
CA GLU A 76 -11.00 0.12 1.10
C GLU A 76 -11.18 -1.21 1.81
N GLY A 77 -12.12 -1.28 2.75
CA GLY A 77 -12.32 -2.47 3.55
C GLY A 77 -13.22 -2.24 4.75
N GLU A 78 -13.11 -3.13 5.72
CA GLU A 78 -13.88 -3.06 6.96
C GLU A 78 -13.14 -2.24 8.03
N PHE A 79 -13.91 -1.51 8.82
CA PHE A 79 -13.44 -0.73 9.96
C PHE A 79 -14.17 -1.17 11.23
N TRP A 80 -13.49 -1.08 12.36
CA TRP A 80 -14.08 -1.22 13.68
C TRP A 80 -13.44 -0.21 14.64
N ALA A 81 -14.27 0.63 15.26
CA ALA A 81 -13.84 1.69 16.17
C ALA A 81 -12.72 2.60 15.57
N GLY A 82 -12.84 2.93 14.28
CA GLY A 82 -11.90 3.79 13.57
C GLY A 82 -10.63 3.10 13.06
N MET A 83 -10.42 1.82 13.39
CA MET A 83 -9.27 1.02 12.95
C MET A 83 -9.67 0.11 11.79
N LYS A 84 -8.75 -0.18 10.88
CA LYS A 84 -8.90 -1.23 9.85
C LYS A 84 -9.10 -2.58 10.55
N HIS A 85 -10.10 -3.33 10.10
CA HIS A 85 -10.46 -4.63 10.63
C HIS A 85 -10.96 -5.52 9.49
N GLY A 86 -11.15 -6.83 9.71
CA GLY A 86 -11.74 -7.72 8.71
C GLY A 86 -10.96 -7.72 7.40
N ARG A 87 -11.63 -7.79 6.25
CA ARG A 87 -10.95 -7.78 4.94
C ARG A 87 -10.81 -6.37 4.40
N GLY A 88 -9.68 -6.10 3.76
CA GLY A 88 -9.48 -4.84 3.04
C GLY A 88 -8.27 -4.82 2.13
N VAL A 89 -8.17 -3.73 1.39
CA VAL A 89 -7.07 -3.41 0.49
C VAL A 89 -6.47 -2.07 0.90
N LYS A 90 -5.18 -2.05 1.22
CA LYS A 90 -4.42 -0.83 1.47
C LYS A 90 -3.41 -0.61 0.35
N VAL A 91 -3.36 0.60 -0.19
CA VAL A 91 -2.41 1.02 -1.22
C VAL A 91 -1.63 2.22 -0.70
N TRP A 92 -0.31 2.13 -0.70
CA TRP A 92 0.60 3.19 -0.24
C TRP A 92 1.05 4.09 -1.39
N PRO A 93 1.55 5.32 -1.11
CA PRO A 93 2.12 6.21 -2.13
C PRO A 93 3.22 5.56 -2.98
N SER A 94 4.01 4.65 -2.39
CA SER A 94 5.06 3.88 -3.05
C SER A 94 4.52 2.97 -4.16
N GLY A 95 3.22 2.70 -4.18
CA GLY A 95 2.59 1.66 -4.99
C GLY A 95 2.58 0.30 -4.31
N ASP A 96 3.09 0.19 -3.07
CA ASP A 96 2.91 -1.02 -2.29
C ASP A 96 1.42 -1.28 -2.12
N ARG A 97 1.05 -2.56 -2.12
CA ARG A 97 -0.35 -2.98 -2.00
C ARG A 97 -0.45 -4.18 -1.09
N TYR A 98 -1.32 -4.08 -0.10
CA TYR A 98 -1.73 -5.20 0.75
C TYR A 98 -3.21 -5.48 0.52
N GLU A 99 -3.54 -6.73 0.29
CA GLU A 99 -4.91 -7.23 0.20
C GLU A 99 -5.04 -8.43 1.12
N GLY A 100 -5.88 -8.34 2.13
CA GLY A 100 -5.97 -9.39 3.14
C GLY A 100 -6.74 -8.98 4.38
N GLU A 101 -6.48 -9.69 5.45
CA GLU A 101 -7.14 -9.49 6.73
C GLU A 101 -6.39 -8.46 7.60
N PHE A 102 -7.15 -7.67 8.35
CA PHE A 102 -6.68 -6.68 9.30
C PHE A 102 -7.28 -6.96 10.67
N PHE A 103 -6.50 -6.71 11.71
CA PHE A 103 -6.95 -6.73 13.09
C PHE A 103 -6.28 -5.59 13.85
N GLU A 104 -7.08 -4.66 14.36
CA GLU A 104 -6.63 -3.46 15.07
C GLU A 104 -5.54 -2.70 14.29
N ASP A 105 -5.88 -2.29 13.07
CA ASP A 105 -5.01 -1.55 12.14
C ASP A 105 -3.79 -2.30 11.58
N ARG A 106 -3.50 -3.52 12.06
CA ARG A 106 -2.36 -4.34 11.65
C ARG A 106 -2.78 -5.41 10.68
N ARG A 107 -1.90 -5.77 9.74
CA ARG A 107 -2.08 -6.95 8.88
C ARG A 107 -2.10 -8.21 9.75
N HIS A 108 -3.09 -9.05 9.54
CA HIS A 108 -3.32 -10.27 10.30
C HIS A 108 -3.90 -11.35 9.38
N GLY A 109 -4.03 -12.59 9.85
CA GLY A 109 -4.69 -13.66 9.09
C GLY A 109 -4.01 -13.92 7.75
N ARG A 110 -4.77 -14.15 6.67
CA ARG A 110 -4.22 -14.35 5.32
C ARG A 110 -4.21 -13.05 4.53
N GLY A 111 -3.14 -12.83 3.78
CA GLY A 111 -3.06 -11.69 2.86
C GLY A 111 -1.96 -11.82 1.82
N ALA A 112 -2.01 -10.91 0.86
CA ALA A 112 -1.04 -10.75 -0.20
C ALA A 112 -0.47 -9.33 -0.15
N TYR A 113 0.86 -9.23 -0.08
CA TYR A 113 1.59 -7.97 -0.18
C TYR A 113 2.39 -7.95 -1.47
N THR A 114 2.25 -6.87 -2.24
CA THR A 114 3.04 -6.61 -3.45
C THR A 114 3.84 -5.35 -3.23
N TRP A 115 5.15 -5.42 -3.44
CA TRP A 115 6.04 -4.28 -3.34
C TRP A 115 5.96 -3.45 -4.63
N GLY A 116 5.68 -2.16 -4.46
CA GLY A 116 5.48 -1.18 -5.51
C GLY A 116 6.80 -0.68 -6.10
N ARG A 117 7.08 0.62 -6.01
CA ARG A 117 8.34 1.20 -6.48
C ARG A 117 9.45 1.05 -5.44
N GLY A 118 10.70 0.97 -5.91
CA GLY A 118 11.89 0.90 -5.07
C GLY A 118 12.69 -0.38 -5.29
N ARG A 119 13.62 -0.67 -4.38
CA ARG A 119 14.56 -1.79 -4.53
C ARG A 119 13.92 -3.19 -4.50
N TRP A 120 12.70 -3.29 -3.97
CA TRP A 120 11.93 -4.53 -3.87
C TRP A 120 10.81 -4.59 -4.90
N ALA A 121 10.81 -3.70 -5.89
CA ALA A 121 9.72 -3.57 -6.84
C ALA A 121 9.41 -4.88 -7.56
N GLY A 122 8.14 -5.26 -7.57
CA GLY A 122 7.67 -6.51 -8.18
C GLY A 122 7.84 -7.75 -7.30
N GLU A 123 8.44 -7.64 -6.12
CA GLU A 123 8.37 -8.71 -5.12
C GLU A 123 6.93 -8.90 -4.64
N ARG A 124 6.62 -10.12 -4.21
CA ARG A 124 5.29 -10.47 -3.73
C ARG A 124 5.34 -11.54 -2.65
N TYR A 125 4.55 -11.36 -1.61
CA TYR A 125 4.31 -12.37 -0.58
C TYR A 125 2.82 -12.68 -0.50
N GLU A 126 2.47 -13.96 -0.43
CA GLU A 126 1.12 -14.45 -0.20
C GLU A 126 1.16 -15.47 0.93
N GLY A 127 0.48 -15.21 2.04
CA GLY A 127 0.56 -16.12 3.18
C GLY A 127 -0.06 -15.54 4.43
N GLU A 128 0.31 -16.12 5.56
CA GLU A 128 -0.19 -15.69 6.85
C GLU A 128 0.60 -14.49 7.39
N TYR A 129 -0.10 -13.67 8.17
CA TYR A 129 0.39 -12.48 8.86
C TYR A 129 -0.04 -12.54 10.33
N ARG A 130 0.86 -12.09 11.21
CA ARG A 130 0.57 -11.87 12.63
C ARG A 130 1.17 -10.56 13.07
N SER A 131 0.30 -9.59 13.35
CA SER A 131 0.68 -8.25 13.85
C SER A 131 1.73 -7.59 12.94
N ASP A 132 1.36 -7.42 11.66
CA ASP A 132 2.18 -6.86 10.58
C ASP A 132 3.39 -7.66 10.12
N ARG A 133 3.69 -8.80 10.73
CA ARG A 133 4.80 -9.66 10.30
C ARG A 133 4.30 -10.87 9.54
N ARG A 134 5.04 -11.30 8.52
CA ARG A 134 4.82 -12.58 7.85
C ARG A 134 5.02 -13.70 8.87
N HIS A 135 4.08 -14.63 8.88
CA HIS A 135 4.05 -15.76 9.80
C HIS A 135 3.43 -16.98 9.12
N GLY A 136 3.46 -18.15 9.77
CA GLY A 136 2.79 -19.35 9.28
C GLY A 136 3.35 -19.83 7.93
N TYR A 137 2.50 -20.36 7.07
CA TYR A 137 2.93 -20.75 5.73
C TYR A 137 2.73 -19.60 4.72
N GLY A 138 3.70 -19.41 3.83
CA GLY A 138 3.62 -18.37 2.82
C GLY A 138 4.51 -18.60 1.62
N VAL A 139 4.12 -17.99 0.50
CA VAL A 139 4.81 -18.00 -0.77
C VAL A 139 5.39 -16.62 -1.04
N TYR A 140 6.72 -16.54 -1.16
CA TYR A 140 7.43 -15.36 -1.62
C TYR A 140 7.84 -15.54 -3.07
N THR A 141 7.65 -14.52 -3.88
CA THR A 141 8.00 -14.49 -5.30
C THR A 141 8.89 -13.29 -5.54
N TRP A 142 10.08 -13.53 -6.11
CA TRP A 142 10.99 -12.48 -6.54
C TRP A 142 10.70 -12.06 -7.99
N PRO A 143 11.07 -10.84 -8.41
CA PRO A 143 10.94 -10.37 -9.80
C PRO A 143 11.64 -11.27 -10.82
N SER A 144 12.71 -11.96 -10.39
CA SER A 144 13.40 -12.95 -11.20
C SER A 144 12.58 -14.20 -11.54
N GLY A 145 11.39 -14.35 -10.95
CA GLY A 145 10.53 -15.53 -11.08
C GLY A 145 10.80 -16.61 -10.04
N ASP A 146 11.88 -16.49 -9.25
CA ASP A 146 12.14 -17.39 -8.13
C ASP A 146 11.03 -17.36 -7.11
N ARG A 147 10.81 -18.49 -6.45
CA ARG A 147 9.79 -18.64 -5.41
C ARG A 147 10.32 -19.42 -4.21
N TYR A 148 9.90 -19.00 -3.03
CA TYR A 148 10.01 -19.76 -1.79
C TYR A 148 8.60 -20.04 -1.30
N ALA A 149 8.28 -21.31 -1.01
CA ALA A 149 7.01 -21.73 -0.45
C ALA A 149 7.30 -22.55 0.80
N GLY A 150 7.01 -21.99 1.97
CA GLY A 150 7.45 -22.59 3.23
C GLY A 150 7.02 -21.82 4.47
N PRO A 151 7.50 -22.25 5.66
CA PRO A 151 7.19 -21.60 6.91
C PRO A 151 7.93 -20.27 7.08
N TRP A 152 7.27 -19.35 7.78
CA TRP A 152 7.71 -18.00 8.13
C TRP A 152 7.51 -17.73 9.62
N GLU A 153 8.46 -17.06 10.23
CA GLU A 153 8.36 -16.58 11.59
C GLU A 153 8.94 -15.17 11.71
N ASN A 154 8.10 -14.21 12.12
CA ASN A 154 8.49 -12.82 12.33
C ASN A 154 9.30 -12.24 11.16
N ASP A 155 8.76 -12.39 9.94
CA ASP A 155 9.38 -11.95 8.67
C ASP A 155 10.60 -12.75 8.19
N VAL A 156 10.97 -13.84 8.86
CA VAL A 156 12.10 -14.71 8.51
C VAL A 156 11.59 -16.03 7.91
N MET A 157 12.20 -16.46 6.81
CA MET A 157 12.00 -17.82 6.27
C MET A 157 12.66 -18.83 7.20
N THR A 158 11.90 -19.79 7.72
CA THR A 158 12.41 -20.80 8.66
C THR A 158 12.51 -22.20 8.05
N GLY A 159 12.05 -22.36 6.80
CA GLY A 159 12.08 -23.62 6.07
C GLY A 159 13.36 -23.83 5.28
N PRO A 160 13.55 -25.03 4.72
CA PRO A 160 14.69 -25.30 3.86
C PRO A 160 14.65 -24.45 2.57
N PRO A 161 15.82 -24.07 2.02
CA PRO A 161 15.88 -23.35 0.75
C PRO A 161 15.38 -24.23 -0.39
N THR A 162 14.74 -23.61 -1.38
CA THR A 162 14.25 -24.34 -2.57
C THR A 162 15.42 -24.84 -3.43
N PRO A 163 15.21 -25.83 -4.31
CA PRO A 163 16.24 -26.25 -5.27
C PRO A 163 16.83 -25.10 -6.07
N MET A 164 16.01 -24.15 -6.55
CA MET A 164 16.48 -22.98 -7.31
C MET A 164 17.37 -22.07 -6.46
N MET A 165 16.99 -21.80 -5.21
CA MET A 165 17.81 -21.01 -4.28
C MET A 165 19.16 -21.68 -4.02
N ARG A 166 19.19 -23.01 -3.86
CA ARG A 166 20.44 -23.77 -3.68
C ARG A 166 21.33 -23.70 -4.93
N LEU A 167 20.75 -23.87 -6.12
CA LEU A 167 21.48 -23.78 -7.38
C LEU A 167 22.05 -22.38 -7.60
N ARG A 168 21.31 -21.31 -7.29
CA ARG A 168 21.84 -19.94 -7.35
C ARG A 168 22.99 -19.72 -6.38
N ALA A 169 22.86 -20.19 -5.14
CA ALA A 169 23.95 -20.08 -4.16
C ALA A 169 25.22 -20.80 -4.65
N GLN A 170 25.07 -21.99 -5.23
CA GLN A 170 26.18 -22.73 -5.84
C GLN A 170 26.78 -22.00 -7.04
N ALA A 171 25.96 -21.47 -7.93
CA ALA A 171 26.40 -20.71 -9.10
C ALA A 171 27.18 -19.46 -8.70
N ILE A 172 26.69 -18.70 -7.70
CA ILE A 172 27.39 -17.52 -7.16
C ILE A 172 28.72 -17.93 -6.55
N ALA A 173 28.74 -19.01 -5.75
CA ALA A 173 29.99 -19.50 -5.15
C ALA A 173 31.01 -19.93 -6.21
N ALA A 174 30.57 -20.63 -7.27
CA ALA A 174 31.42 -21.05 -8.37
C ALA A 174 31.94 -19.87 -9.20
N ALA A 175 31.06 -18.91 -9.55
CA ALA A 175 31.44 -17.70 -10.27
C ALA A 175 32.43 -16.87 -9.46
N ARG A 176 32.18 -16.70 -8.15
CA ARG A 176 33.12 -16.03 -7.25
C ARG A 176 34.46 -16.77 -7.20
N ALA A 177 34.48 -18.09 -7.09
CA ALA A 177 35.73 -18.86 -7.10
C ALA A 177 36.51 -18.70 -8.41
N ALA A 178 35.81 -18.60 -9.55
CA ALA A 178 36.43 -18.40 -10.85
C ALA A 178 37.01 -16.98 -11.00
N LEU A 179 36.23 -15.96 -10.61
CA LEU A 179 36.44 -14.56 -11.00
C LEU A 179 37.02 -13.64 -9.92
N ALA A 180 36.94 -13.99 -8.63
CA ALA A 180 37.39 -13.12 -7.52
C ALA A 180 38.91 -13.07 -7.35
N ARG A 181 39.63 -12.74 -8.42
CA ARG A 181 41.09 -12.55 -8.46
C ARG A 181 41.42 -11.46 -9.49
N PRO A 182 42.32 -10.51 -9.19
CA PRO A 182 42.74 -9.53 -10.18
C PRO A 182 43.44 -10.24 -11.36
N GLY A 183 43.31 -9.70 -12.56
CA GLY A 183 43.94 -10.27 -13.76
C GLY A 183 43.09 -11.28 -14.53
N VAL A 184 41.96 -11.74 -13.99
CA VAL A 184 41.09 -12.68 -14.69
C VAL A 184 40.41 -11.96 -15.85
N ARG A 185 40.62 -12.45 -17.08
CA ARG A 185 39.92 -11.95 -18.26
C ARG A 185 38.48 -12.42 -18.24
N VAL A 186 37.56 -11.47 -18.37
CA VAL A 186 36.12 -11.71 -18.26
C VAL A 186 35.37 -11.05 -19.39
N CYS A 187 34.27 -11.69 -19.75
CA CYS A 187 33.44 -11.38 -20.88
C CYS A 187 31.98 -11.29 -20.42
N GLN A 188 31.22 -10.34 -20.99
CA GLN A 188 29.79 -10.19 -20.74
C GLN A 188 29.06 -10.07 -22.07
N TRP A 189 27.98 -10.81 -22.24
CA TRP A 189 27.08 -10.68 -23.39
C TRP A 189 26.03 -9.62 -23.10
N VAL A 190 25.91 -8.65 -24.01
CA VAL A 190 24.96 -7.53 -23.90
C VAL A 190 24.09 -7.49 -25.15
N ALA A 191 22.78 -7.34 -24.96
CA ALA A 191 21.85 -7.18 -26.06
C ALA A 191 22.04 -5.82 -26.75
N ILE A 192 22.05 -5.82 -28.09
CA ILE A 192 22.09 -4.62 -28.94
C ILE A 192 20.87 -4.61 -29.85
N GLY A 193 19.71 -4.43 -29.21
CA GLY A 193 18.40 -4.52 -29.85
C GLY A 193 17.81 -5.92 -29.80
N ILE A 194 16.85 -6.18 -30.70
CA ILE A 194 16.07 -7.42 -30.70
C ILE A 194 16.87 -8.52 -31.40
N GLY A 195 17.15 -9.62 -30.70
CA GLY A 195 17.80 -10.81 -31.26
C GLY A 195 19.32 -10.71 -31.47
N ASN A 196 19.92 -9.54 -31.31
CA ASN A 196 21.35 -9.33 -31.47
C ASN A 196 22.04 -9.10 -30.11
N ARG A 197 23.26 -9.65 -29.97
CA ARG A 197 24.12 -9.44 -28.81
C ARG A 197 25.55 -9.15 -29.24
N THR A 198 26.23 -8.34 -28.47
CA THR A 198 27.68 -8.11 -28.57
C THR A 198 28.36 -8.56 -27.28
N ARG A 199 29.69 -8.67 -27.30
CA ARG A 199 30.50 -9.07 -26.15
C ARG A 199 31.31 -7.87 -25.67
N ILE A 200 31.19 -7.55 -24.39
CA ILE A 200 32.14 -6.69 -23.68
C ILE A 200 33.25 -7.59 -23.15
N ARG A 201 34.50 -7.15 -23.26
CA ARG A 201 35.65 -7.83 -22.65
C ARG A 201 36.36 -6.90 -21.69
N GLY A 202 36.85 -7.46 -20.60
CA GLY A 202 37.62 -6.74 -19.62
C GLY A 202 38.46 -7.66 -18.75
N GLU A 203 39.04 -7.07 -17.72
CA GLU A 203 39.87 -7.76 -16.75
C GLU A 203 39.40 -7.38 -15.35
N VAL A 204 39.31 -8.36 -14.44
CA VAL A 204 39.00 -8.10 -13.05
C VAL A 204 40.13 -7.25 -12.44
N ALA A 205 39.80 -6.05 -11.98
CA ALA A 205 40.73 -5.13 -11.34
C ALA A 205 40.78 -5.37 -9.83
N GLU A 206 39.61 -5.55 -9.21
CA GLU A 206 39.43 -5.83 -7.78
C GLU A 206 38.07 -6.50 -7.55
N PHE A 207 37.79 -6.92 -6.32
CA PHE A 207 36.55 -7.61 -5.96
C PHE A 207 36.17 -7.39 -4.50
N SER A 208 34.88 -7.52 -4.20
CA SER A 208 34.32 -7.46 -2.86
C SER A 208 33.66 -8.79 -2.48
N ALA A 209 32.96 -8.82 -1.35
CA ALA A 209 32.17 -9.98 -0.96
C ALA A 209 31.00 -10.25 -1.93
N ALA A 210 30.51 -9.23 -2.64
CA ALA A 210 29.28 -9.30 -3.43
C ALA A 210 29.48 -9.03 -4.93
N GLN A 211 30.58 -8.37 -5.33
CA GLN A 211 30.76 -7.87 -6.70
C GLN A 211 32.21 -7.96 -7.17
N ILE A 212 32.41 -7.88 -8.49
CA ILE A 212 33.72 -7.67 -9.13
C ILE A 212 33.77 -6.28 -9.77
N ALA A 213 34.95 -5.67 -9.76
CA ALA A 213 35.25 -4.49 -10.55
C ALA A 213 35.96 -4.92 -11.83
N VAL A 214 35.34 -4.68 -12.99
CA VAL A 214 35.90 -5.05 -14.30
C VAL A 214 36.41 -3.80 -14.98
N ARG A 215 37.71 -3.79 -15.31
CA ARG A 215 38.29 -2.80 -16.20
C ARG A 215 37.99 -3.18 -17.65
N ILE A 216 37.24 -2.36 -18.35
CA ILE A 216 36.81 -2.63 -19.71
C ILE A 216 37.98 -2.47 -20.68
N ALA A 217 38.31 -3.53 -21.41
CA ALA A 217 39.33 -3.51 -22.46
C ALA A 217 38.69 -3.29 -23.84
N GLU A 218 37.59 -4.00 -24.13
CA GLU A 218 36.86 -3.92 -25.38
C GLU A 218 35.36 -3.76 -25.10
N PRO A 219 34.79 -2.54 -25.17
CA PRO A 219 33.36 -2.31 -24.93
C PRO A 219 32.46 -2.85 -26.05
N GLY A 220 33.03 -3.25 -27.19
CA GLY A 220 32.27 -3.62 -28.39
C GLY A 220 32.02 -2.44 -29.34
N PRO A 221 31.34 -2.69 -30.48
CA PRO A 221 31.27 -1.73 -31.60
C PRO A 221 30.24 -0.60 -31.42
N GLN A 222 29.39 -0.67 -30.38
CA GLN A 222 28.30 0.29 -30.12
C GLN A 222 28.33 0.74 -28.66
N SER A 223 27.63 1.84 -28.35
CA SER A 223 27.42 2.27 -26.96
C SER A 223 26.57 1.23 -26.24
N VAL A 224 27.22 0.40 -25.42
CA VAL A 224 26.58 -0.65 -24.62
C VAL A 224 26.69 -0.33 -23.14
N THR A 225 25.87 -1.01 -22.34
CA THR A 225 25.81 -0.79 -20.89
C THR A 225 26.22 -2.04 -20.12
N ALA A 226 27.09 -1.92 -19.12
CA ALA A 226 27.32 -2.94 -18.09
C ALA A 226 26.79 -2.42 -16.75
N ALA A 227 26.22 -3.28 -15.90
CA ALA A 227 25.57 -2.86 -14.65
C ALA A 227 24.57 -1.68 -14.79
N GLY A 228 23.92 -1.54 -15.96
CA GLY A 228 22.99 -0.46 -16.27
C GLY A 228 23.63 0.90 -16.61
N VAL A 229 24.95 0.99 -16.72
CA VAL A 229 25.67 2.22 -17.09
C VAL A 229 26.41 2.07 -18.43
N PRO A 230 26.42 3.08 -19.31
CA PRO A 230 27.20 3.04 -20.54
C PRO A 230 28.70 2.90 -20.26
N VAL A 231 29.39 2.05 -21.03
CA VAL A 231 30.82 1.76 -20.82
C VAL A 231 31.70 2.11 -22.01
N ARG A 232 32.94 2.48 -21.72
CA ARG A 232 34.02 2.76 -22.67
C ARG A 232 35.28 1.98 -22.29
N ALA A 233 36.21 1.86 -23.23
CA ALA A 233 37.52 1.28 -22.95
C ALA A 233 38.23 2.09 -21.85
N GLY A 234 38.75 1.40 -20.83
CA GLY A 234 39.40 1.98 -19.66
C GLY A 234 38.50 2.13 -18.43
N ASP A 235 37.18 2.15 -18.60
CA ASP A 235 36.22 2.30 -17.49
C ASP A 235 36.31 1.11 -16.53
N VAL A 236 36.02 1.37 -15.25
CA VAL A 236 35.90 0.32 -14.22
C VAL A 236 34.45 0.23 -13.79
N VAL A 237 33.84 -0.95 -13.96
CA VAL A 237 32.44 -1.20 -13.63
C VAL A 237 32.34 -2.24 -12.52
N TRP A 238 31.59 -1.90 -11.48
CA TRP A 238 31.22 -2.83 -10.42
C TRP A 238 29.95 -3.58 -10.80
N ASP A 239 29.99 -4.90 -10.85
CA ASP A 239 28.88 -5.75 -11.31
C ASP A 239 28.82 -7.09 -10.55
N ASP A 240 27.72 -7.81 -10.71
CA ASP A 240 27.50 -9.14 -10.12
C ASP A 240 28.44 -10.19 -10.75
N PHE A 241 28.93 -11.14 -9.94
CA PHE A 241 29.76 -12.25 -10.41
C PHE A 241 29.09 -13.08 -11.53
N LEU A 242 27.77 -13.21 -11.50
CA LEU A 242 27.00 -13.96 -12.48
C LEU A 242 26.81 -13.22 -13.80
N ALA A 243 27.09 -11.91 -13.84
CA ALA A 243 26.95 -11.09 -15.04
C ALA A 243 28.13 -11.25 -16.01
N TRP A 244 29.20 -11.92 -15.57
CA TRP A 244 30.44 -12.10 -16.29
C TRP A 244 30.84 -13.57 -16.34
N GLU A 245 31.47 -13.98 -17.43
CA GLU A 245 32.06 -15.31 -17.60
C GLU A 245 33.54 -15.17 -17.97
N PRO A 246 34.39 -16.18 -17.69
CA PRO A 246 35.75 -16.19 -18.24
C PRO A 246 35.74 -16.04 -19.76
N CYS A 247 36.59 -15.15 -20.27
CA CYS A 247 37.02 -15.22 -21.66
C CYS A 247 38.08 -16.34 -21.80
#